data_AF-A0A351MDX2-F1
#
_entry.id   AF-A0A351MDX2-F1
#
_cell.length_a   1.000
_cell.length_b   1.000
_cell.length_c   1.000
_cell.angle_alpha   90.00
_cell.angle_beta   90.00
_cell.angle_gamma   90.00
#
_symmetry.space_group_name_H-M   'P 1'
#
loop_
_entity.id
_entity.type
_entity.pdbx_description
1 polymer ?
#
loop_
_entity_poly.entity_id
_entity_poly.type
_entity_poly.pdbx_seq_one_letter_code
_entity_poly.pdbx_strand_id
1 'polypeptide(L)'
;MHKRSVRPLLTTLLLGLAGLPALAANEGRYQVLPLTDETGGVGSDRVFIIDTISGHLWTWTEVPAGDGSSGGRFLIYQGQVKPGAKIGEIVEKQDWQPEPAPQRPAK
;
A
#
# COMPACT_ATOMS: atom_id res chain seq x y z
N MET A 1 -45.70 45.91 24.62
CA MET A 1 -45.32 45.23 23.36
C MET A 1 -44.14 45.98 22.72
N HIS A 2 -42.90 45.55 22.97
CA HIS A 2 -41.72 46.09 22.30
C HIS A 2 -40.94 44.96 21.63
N LYS A 3 -40.72 45.14 20.32
CA LYS A 3 -40.10 44.18 19.41
C LYS A 3 -38.57 44.30 19.49
N ARG A 4 -37.94 43.14 19.70
CA ARG A 4 -36.70 42.60 19.08
C ARG A 4 -35.64 43.59 18.57
N SER A 5 -34.40 43.40 19.01
CA SER A 5 -33.35 42.89 18.10
C SER A 5 -32.06 42.57 18.85
N VAL A 6 -31.72 41.28 18.95
CA VAL A 6 -30.38 40.82 19.31
C VAL A 6 -29.57 40.78 18.00
N ARG A 7 -28.53 41.60 17.90
CA ARG A 7 -27.62 41.60 16.74
C ARG A 7 -26.66 40.40 16.87
N PRO A 8 -26.57 39.49 15.90
CA PRO A 8 -25.62 38.39 15.95
C PRO A 8 -24.20 38.92 15.66
N LEU A 9 -23.37 39.00 16.69
CA LEU A 9 -21.93 39.22 16.57
C LEU A 9 -21.26 37.85 16.44
N LEU A 10 -21.35 37.22 15.26
CA LEU A 10 -20.68 35.94 15.03
C LEU A 10 -20.38 35.74 13.54
N THR A 11 -19.55 36.62 12.98
CA THR A 11 -19.08 36.52 11.59
C THR A 11 -17.56 36.64 11.50
N THR A 12 -16.82 36.04 12.45
CA THR A 12 -15.35 36.00 12.36
C THR A 12 -14.77 34.72 12.98
N LEU A 13 -15.23 33.54 12.54
CA LEU A 13 -14.52 32.29 12.89
C LEU A 13 -14.72 31.21 11.83
N LEU A 14 -14.38 31.50 10.57
CA LEU A 14 -14.43 30.50 9.49
C LEU A 14 -13.24 30.61 8.51
N LEU A 15 -12.15 31.30 8.88
CA LEU A 15 -11.00 31.53 8.01
C LEU A 15 -9.69 30.97 8.58
N GLY A 16 -9.75 29.89 9.37
CA GLY A 16 -8.57 29.30 10.03
C GLY A 16 -8.20 27.87 9.59
N LEU A 17 -9.07 27.16 8.85
CA LEU A 17 -8.84 25.74 8.51
C LEU A 17 -8.28 25.49 7.09
N ALA A 18 -7.89 26.52 6.35
CA ALA A 18 -7.32 26.33 5.01
C ALA A 18 -5.80 26.01 5.01
N GLY A 19 -5.19 25.84 6.19
CA GLY A 19 -3.74 25.73 6.35
C GLY A 19 -3.25 24.40 6.90
N LEU A 20 -4.05 23.32 6.88
CA LEU A 20 -3.48 21.99 7.09
C LEU A 20 -2.51 21.74 5.94
N PRO A 21 -1.19 21.56 6.17
CA PRO A 21 -0.34 21.05 5.12
C PRO A 21 -0.94 19.69 4.77
N ALA A 22 -1.49 19.57 3.56
CA ALA A 22 -1.64 18.26 2.95
C ALA A 22 -0.28 17.60 3.15
N LEU A 23 -0.25 16.47 3.84
CA LEU A 23 0.90 15.59 3.82
C LEU A 23 1.12 15.34 2.34
N ALA A 24 2.05 16.09 1.74
CA ALA A 24 2.48 15.92 0.39
C ALA A 24 3.19 14.58 0.40
N ALA A 25 2.40 13.52 0.29
CA ALA A 25 2.85 12.18 -0.01
C ALA A 25 3.52 12.33 -1.38
N ASN A 26 4.83 12.55 -1.33
CA ASN A 26 5.81 12.46 -2.39
C ASN A 26 5.15 12.11 -3.74
N GLU A 27 4.87 13.13 -4.57
CA GLU A 27 4.07 13.07 -5.81
C GLU A 27 4.78 12.26 -6.93
N GLY A 28 5.34 11.10 -6.60
CA GLY A 28 5.82 10.11 -7.54
C GLY A 28 4.69 9.16 -7.95
N ARG A 29 4.75 8.66 -9.19
CA ARG A 29 3.88 7.59 -9.69
C ARG A 29 3.86 6.35 -8.78
N TYR A 30 4.94 6.11 -8.04
CA TYR A 30 5.07 4.94 -7.18
C TYR A 30 5.01 5.35 -5.70
N GLN A 31 4.09 4.74 -4.97
CA GLN A 31 4.02 4.83 -3.51
C GLN A 31 4.57 3.55 -2.87
N VAL A 32 5.26 3.70 -1.75
CA VAL A 32 5.90 2.60 -1.01
C VAL A 32 5.31 2.54 0.39
N LEU A 33 4.80 1.37 0.78
CA LEU A 33 4.22 1.10 2.09
C LEU A 33 5.07 0.02 2.78
N PRO A 34 5.63 0.28 3.98
CA PRO A 34 6.35 -0.75 4.72
C PRO A 34 5.39 -1.86 5.13
N LEU A 35 5.81 -3.12 4.93
CA LEU A 35 5.12 -4.29 5.47
C LEU A 35 5.88 -4.67 6.75
N THR A 36 5.37 -4.23 7.89
CA THR A 36 5.90 -4.63 9.19
C THR A 36 5.36 -6.01 9.57
N ASP A 37 6.26 -6.96 9.77
CA ASP A 37 5.90 -8.26 10.32
C ASP A 37 5.67 -8.11 11.83
N GLU A 38 4.46 -8.40 12.31
CA GLU A 38 4.09 -8.27 13.73
C GLU A 38 4.89 -9.23 14.65
N THR A 39 5.60 -10.19 14.07
CA THR A 39 6.36 -11.23 14.78
C THR A 39 7.78 -10.83 15.17
N GLY A 40 8.24 -9.59 14.93
CA GLY A 40 9.55 -9.11 15.41
C GLY A 40 10.75 -9.96 14.92
N GLY A 41 10.55 -10.71 13.83
CA GLY A 41 11.57 -11.57 13.24
C GLY A 41 12.63 -10.70 12.56
N VAL A 42 13.89 -10.93 12.92
CA VAL A 42 15.03 -10.24 12.30
C VAL A 42 15.08 -10.60 10.81
N GLY A 43 15.07 -9.57 9.96
CA GLY A 43 15.67 -9.65 8.63
C GLY A 43 14.75 -9.99 7.47
N SER A 44 13.59 -9.36 7.34
CA SER A 44 13.10 -9.10 5.99
C SER A 44 12.53 -7.72 5.86
N ASP A 45 13.36 -6.78 5.41
CA ASP A 45 12.88 -5.48 4.98
C ASP A 45 11.95 -5.72 3.79
N ARG A 46 10.66 -5.53 4.03
CA ARG A 46 9.61 -5.80 3.07
C ARG A 46 8.79 -4.55 2.85
N VAL A 47 8.58 -4.22 1.59
CA VAL A 47 7.70 -3.10 1.22
C VAL A 47 6.73 -3.51 0.13
N PHE A 48 5.56 -2.91 0.17
CA PHE A 48 4.56 -2.97 -0.86
C PHE A 48 4.64 -1.71 -1.72
N ILE A 49 4.68 -1.89 -3.04
CA ILE A 49 4.84 -0.81 -4.01
C ILE A 49 3.57 -0.74 -4.85
N ILE A 50 3.00 0.46 -4.94
CA ILE A 50 1.78 0.75 -5.72
C ILE A 50 2.13 1.77 -6.81
N ASP A 51 1.87 1.42 -8.06
CA ASP A 51 1.75 2.40 -9.15
C ASP A 51 0.39 3.09 -9.06
N THR A 52 0.38 4.36 -8.71
CA THR A 52 -0.84 5.15 -8.48
C THR A 52 -1.54 5.58 -9.77
N ILE A 53 -0.92 5.38 -10.93
CA ILE A 53 -1.50 5.72 -12.24
C ILE A 53 -2.13 4.47 -12.88
N SER A 54 -1.37 3.38 -12.95
CA SER A 54 -1.83 2.16 -13.64
C SER A 54 -2.42 1.11 -12.69
N GLY A 55 -2.19 1.23 -11.38
CA GLY A 55 -2.64 0.26 -10.39
C GLY A 55 -1.78 -0.99 -10.26
N HIS A 56 -0.63 -1.08 -10.95
CA HIS A 56 0.27 -2.23 -10.79
C HIS A 56 0.86 -2.29 -9.38
N LEU A 57 1.01 -3.52 -8.88
CA LEU A 57 1.42 -3.81 -7.52
C LEU A 57 2.66 -4.73 -7.50
N TRP A 58 3.59 -4.43 -6.60
CA TRP A 58 4.74 -5.29 -6.34
C TRP A 58 5.01 -5.41 -4.85
N THR A 59 5.68 -6.49 -4.48
CA THR A 59 6.35 -6.62 -3.20
C THR A 59 7.85 -6.64 -3.44
N TRP A 60 8.58 -5.78 -2.75
CA TRP A 60 10.02 -5.89 -2.63
C TRP A 60 10.37 -6.53 -1.29
N THR A 61 11.33 -7.44 -1.29
CA THR A 61 11.79 -8.13 -0.08
C THR A 61 13.29 -8.30 -0.15
N GLU A 62 13.97 -7.88 0.91
CA GLU A 62 15.38 -8.18 1.15
C GLU A 62 15.49 -9.25 2.22
N VAL A 63 16.14 -10.36 1.89
CA VAL A 63 16.47 -11.45 2.81
C VAL A 63 17.98 -11.38 3.05
N PRO A 64 18.45 -11.14 4.29
CA PRO A 64 19.86 -11.13 4.60
C PRO A 64 20.45 -12.52 4.37
N ALA A 65 21.72 -12.55 3.98
CA ALA A 65 22.47 -13.79 3.96
C ALA A 65 22.62 -14.34 5.39
N GLY A 66 22.54 -15.67 5.54
CA GLY A 66 22.62 -16.34 6.83
C GLY A 66 23.20 -17.74 6.66
N ASP A 67 23.16 -18.52 7.75
CA ASP A 67 23.80 -19.81 7.91
C ASP A 67 23.29 -20.83 6.85
N GLY A 68 23.95 -20.88 5.70
CA GLY A 68 23.57 -21.76 4.58
C GLY A 68 22.57 -21.16 3.57
N SER A 69 22.18 -19.89 3.72
CA SER A 69 21.38 -19.16 2.72
C SER A 69 22.17 -18.00 2.14
N SER A 70 22.18 -17.85 0.81
CA SER A 70 22.80 -16.72 0.13
C SER A 70 22.09 -15.39 0.39
N GLY A 71 20.89 -15.41 0.98
CA GLY A 71 20.00 -14.25 1.01
C GLY A 71 19.59 -13.83 -0.41
N GLY A 72 19.06 -12.62 -0.54
CA GLY A 72 18.72 -12.03 -1.83
C GLY A 72 17.77 -10.86 -1.76
N ARG A 73 17.60 -10.16 -2.88
CA ARG A 73 16.60 -9.11 -3.07
C ARG A 73 15.65 -9.56 -4.17
N PHE A 74 14.36 -9.55 -3.85
CA PHE A 74 13.31 -10.05 -4.72
C PHE A 74 12.29 -8.94 -4.97
N LEU A 75 11.89 -8.78 -6.23
CA LEU A 75 10.75 -7.95 -6.63
C LEU A 75 9.71 -8.87 -7.25
N ILE A 76 8.59 -9.03 -6.55
CA ILE A 76 7.52 -9.97 -6.92
C ILE A 76 6.32 -9.17 -7.40
N TYR A 77 5.88 -9.40 -8.63
CA TYR A 77 4.65 -8.78 -9.15
C TYR A 77 3.43 -9.42 -8.49
N GLN A 78 2.56 -8.59 -7.92
CA GLN A 78 1.37 -9.02 -7.18
C GLN A 78 0.08 -8.89 -7.99
N GLY A 79 0.15 -8.24 -9.15
CA GLY A 79 -1.01 -7.99 -10.01
C GLY A 79 -1.29 -6.51 -10.18
N GLN A 80 -2.53 -6.19 -10.55
CA GLN A 80 -2.98 -4.84 -10.84
C GLN A 80 -4.33 -4.60 -10.18
N VAL A 81 -4.47 -3.50 -9.43
CA VAL A 81 -5.78 -3.04 -8.98
C VAL A 81 -6.50 -2.35 -10.13
N LYS A 82 -7.79 -2.65 -10.27
CA LYS A 82 -8.70 -1.98 -11.19
C LYS A 82 -9.91 -1.48 -10.39
N PRO A 83 -10.48 -0.32 -10.73
CA PRO A 83 -11.74 0.12 -10.12
C PRO A 83 -12.81 -0.98 -10.26
N GLY A 84 -13.27 -1.50 -9.12
CA GLY A 84 -14.38 -2.45 -9.05
C GLY A 84 -15.71 -1.74 -8.78
N ALA A 85 -16.80 -2.51 -8.82
CA ALA A 85 -18.09 -2.00 -8.37
C ALA A 85 -18.18 -1.95 -6.84
N LYS A 86 -17.38 -2.78 -6.14
CA LYS A 86 -17.33 -2.87 -4.68
C LYS A 86 -15.89 -2.93 -4.17
N ILE A 87 -15.65 -2.36 -2.98
CA ILE A 87 -14.37 -2.50 -2.28
C ILE A 87 -14.12 -3.98 -1.97
N GLY A 88 -12.91 -4.45 -2.27
CA GLY A 88 -12.50 -5.84 -2.03
C GLY A 88 -12.99 -6.84 -3.09
N GLU A 89 -13.66 -6.38 -4.14
CA GLU A 89 -14.03 -7.21 -5.27
C GLU A 89 -12.79 -7.71 -6.01
N ILE A 90 -12.73 -9.03 -6.26
CA ILE A 90 -11.70 -9.64 -7.10
C ILE A 90 -12.21 -9.65 -8.53
N VAL A 91 -11.70 -8.74 -9.36
CA VAL A 91 -12.11 -8.59 -10.77
C VAL A 91 -11.43 -9.63 -11.66
N GLU A 92 -10.22 -10.06 -11.30
CA GLU A 92 -9.42 -11.02 -12.05
C GLU A 92 -8.52 -11.78 -11.08
N LYS A 93 -8.55 -13.11 -11.13
CA LYS A 93 -7.72 -13.98 -10.28
C LYS A 93 -6.75 -14.74 -11.18
N GLN A 94 -5.46 -14.51 -10.99
CA GLN A 94 -4.42 -15.29 -11.64
C GLN A 94 -4.03 -16.46 -10.73
N ASP A 95 -4.43 -17.67 -11.10
CA ASP A 95 -4.00 -18.89 -10.41
C ASP A 95 -2.67 -19.38 -11.02
N TRP A 96 -1.61 -19.31 -10.23
CA TRP A 96 -0.34 -19.93 -10.61
C TRP A 96 -0.42 -21.44 -10.36
N GLN A 97 -0.31 -22.24 -11.42
CA GLN A 97 -0.08 -23.68 -11.27
C GLN A 97 1.43 -23.92 -11.20
N PRO A 98 1.96 -24.45 -10.09
CA PRO A 98 3.34 -24.90 -10.05
C PRO A 98 3.55 -25.93 -11.14
N GLU A 99 4.59 -25.75 -11.96
CA GLU A 99 5.05 -26.82 -12.83
C GLU A 99 5.39 -28.04 -11.95
N PRO A 100 4.90 -29.25 -12.28
CA PRO A 100 5.22 -30.44 -11.50
C PRO A 100 6.73 -30.62 -11.45
N ALA A 101 7.27 -30.83 -10.25
CA ALA A 101 8.70 -30.96 -10.05
C ALA A 101 9.28 -32.03 -10.99
N PRO A 102 10.47 -31.80 -11.58
CA PRO A 102 11.12 -32.78 -12.44
C PRO A 102 11.25 -34.12 -11.70
N GLN A 103 10.66 -35.18 -12.26
CA GLN A 103 10.79 -36.51 -11.69
C GLN A 103 12.24 -36.96 -11.88
N ARG A 104 12.98 -37.09 -10.76
CA ARG A 104 14.31 -37.71 -10.81
C ARG A 104 14.15 -39.19 -11.17
N PRO A 105 14.87 -39.71 -12.19
CA PRO A 105 14.78 -41.12 -12.52
C PRO A 105 15.24 -41.96 -11.32
N ALA A 106 14.48 -43.01 -11.02
CA ALA A 106 14.86 -44.00 -10.02
C ALA A 106 16.17 -44.68 -10.46
N LYS A 107 17.12 -44.78 -9.52
CA LYS A 107 18.43 -45.39 -9.71
C LYS A 107 18.34 -46.92 -9.67
#